data_AF-A0A1L8DK09-F1
#
_entry.id   AF-A0A1L8DK09-F1
#
_cell.length_a   1.000
_cell.length_b   1.000
_cell.length_c   1.000
_cell.angle_alpha   90.00
_cell.angle_beta   90.00
_cell.angle_gamma   90.00
#
_symmetry.space_group_name_H-M   'P 1'
#
loop_
_entity.id
_entity.type
_entity.pdbx_description
1 polymer ?
#
loop_
_entity_poly.entity_id
_entity_poly.type
_entity_poly.pdbx_seq_one_letter_code
_entity_poly.pdbx_strand_id
1 'polypeptide(L)'
;RKMPNLVKFGVRAYSSFQWRSLPVVSTLTRPQIARRYSSKHVKNDTKPLDRIKIDQINTTTAGRSIAGSTQVYGESKDKSSHDGQQTEDGKTPKEPKDSNRLYWLLLAVILLAGGVTVLQNYNIFDTKAPTKVLDDEERKKKHRIPATSAEIPKDVPYLLIGGGTASFAAFRAIKSHDPKAKVMLITDELEMPYMRPPLSKEIWQNTDSTGKLSFKQWNGVERSIFYEPDEFYIDPKELIESSNGGVAVVRGYTVKELDVVNNIAILADGTEIKYGKVLIAPGSVPKKLDIFTSAPLAVQAKVTTFKTIDDYRNLLGIFEKAKSIAIIGGGFLGSELACSLAKMGTGKKLQIIQIFHEKGNMGKVLPEYLSTWTTERVREEGVTVLNENQIVQAELSGKQVKLNLIDGKIVFVDHVIVAAGSEPNTHFAKNSNLEVHPEMGGYIVNTELQARSNVYVAGDVANFYDQRLGRRRVEHHDHAVVSGRLAGENMVGLKKPYTHQSMFWSDLGPNLGYEAIGLVDAGLETVGVFAKDNENATKVIEGAADATAEDDYKRGVIFYVRDKRIVGVLLWNLFNRINIARKVINENVDTSDWNEVAKLFHIYGAEDETKDTQ
;
A
#
# COMPACT_ATOMS: atom_id res chain seq x y z
N ARG A 1 15.01 -15.22 51.31
CA ARG A 1 16.00 -14.46 52.11
C ARG A 1 17.01 -13.84 51.14
N LYS A 2 17.02 -12.51 51.05
CA LYS A 2 18.04 -11.55 50.56
C LYS A 2 18.82 -11.82 49.24
N MET A 3 18.49 -10.99 48.23
CA MET A 3 19.35 -10.40 47.17
C MET A 3 20.45 -9.46 47.77
N PRO A 4 21.29 -8.71 47.01
CA PRO A 4 22.02 -8.95 45.72
C PRO A 4 23.47 -8.33 45.74
N ASN A 5 24.15 -8.22 44.56
CA ASN A 5 25.20 -7.22 44.12
C ASN A 5 26.37 -7.89 43.34
N LEU A 6 27.04 -7.33 42.32
CA LEU A 6 26.94 -6.09 41.54
C LEU A 6 27.75 -6.25 40.23
N VAL A 7 27.43 -5.39 39.27
CA VAL A 7 28.04 -5.10 37.96
C VAL A 7 29.48 -4.55 38.04
N LYS A 8 30.32 -4.84 37.03
CA LYS A 8 31.43 -3.93 36.63
C LYS A 8 31.58 -3.86 35.10
N PHE A 9 31.37 -2.64 34.59
CA PHE A 9 31.66 -2.17 33.24
C PHE A 9 33.18 -2.01 33.03
N GLY A 10 33.67 -2.39 31.85
CA GLY A 10 35.02 -2.10 31.38
C GLY A 10 35.04 -0.87 30.48
N VAL A 11 35.67 0.20 30.96
CA VAL A 11 36.05 1.39 30.18
C VAL A 11 37.40 1.12 29.52
N ARG A 12 37.52 1.32 28.21
CA ARG A 12 38.81 1.45 27.52
C ARG A 12 38.85 2.79 26.78
N ALA A 13 39.73 3.66 27.24
CA ALA A 13 40.14 4.90 26.60
C ALA A 13 41.37 4.66 25.73
N TYR A 14 41.40 5.25 24.52
CA TYR A 14 42.55 5.65 23.68
C TYR A 14 41.91 6.34 22.46
N SER A 15 42.36 7.43 21.86
CA SER A 15 43.33 8.49 22.17
C SER A 15 43.12 9.53 21.06
N SER A 16 43.19 10.80 21.43
CA SER A 16 43.10 11.99 20.58
C SER A 16 44.10 12.01 19.42
N PHE A 17 43.62 12.29 18.20
CA PHE A 17 44.43 12.80 17.09
C PHE A 17 43.86 14.13 16.60
N GLN A 18 44.65 15.19 16.82
CA GLN A 18 44.41 16.54 16.33
C GLN A 18 44.61 16.60 14.82
N TRP A 19 43.69 17.24 14.09
CA TRP A 19 43.96 17.75 12.74
C TRP A 19 43.89 19.27 12.75
N ARG A 20 45.01 19.87 12.38
CA ARG A 20 45.22 21.30 12.22
C ARG A 20 44.44 21.81 11.01
N SER A 21 43.72 22.91 11.22
CA SER A 21 43.12 23.75 10.21
C SER A 21 44.19 24.59 9.50
N LEU A 22 44.12 24.64 8.17
CA LEU A 22 44.75 25.67 7.34
C LEU A 22 43.69 26.28 6.41
N PRO A 23 43.74 27.60 6.15
CA PRO A 23 42.68 28.32 5.46
C PRO A 23 42.86 28.22 3.94
N VAL A 24 41.76 28.05 3.20
CA VAL A 24 41.74 28.23 1.76
C VAL A 24 40.98 29.51 1.42
N VAL A 25 41.73 30.40 0.81
CA VAL A 25 41.36 31.73 0.32
C VAL A 25 40.40 31.60 -0.88
N SER A 26 39.40 32.48 -0.88
CA SER A 26 38.44 32.70 -1.97
C SER A 26 39.06 33.46 -3.14
N THR A 27 38.85 32.99 -4.38
CA THR A 27 38.84 33.84 -5.58
C THR A 27 37.88 33.30 -6.65
N LEU A 28 36.83 34.09 -6.88
CA LEU A 28 36.06 34.35 -8.11
C LEU A 28 36.26 33.47 -9.35
N THR A 29 35.15 32.99 -9.94
CA THR A 29 34.53 33.60 -11.15
C THR A 29 33.27 32.82 -11.59
N ARG A 30 32.16 33.54 -11.79
CA ARG A 30 30.92 33.06 -12.42
C ARG A 30 31.03 33.19 -13.94
N PRO A 31 30.60 32.21 -14.75
CA PRO A 31 30.15 32.47 -16.11
C PRO A 31 28.62 32.55 -16.14
N GLN A 32 28.11 33.72 -16.53
CA GLN A 32 26.75 33.85 -17.04
C GLN A 32 26.69 33.22 -18.44
N ILE A 33 25.74 32.29 -18.66
CA ILE A 33 25.28 31.95 -20.01
C ILE A 33 23.76 32.08 -20.02
N ALA A 34 23.30 33.20 -20.56
CA ALA A 34 21.94 33.41 -20.98
C ALA A 34 21.70 32.65 -22.29
N ARG A 35 20.65 31.83 -22.35
CA ARG A 35 20.03 31.42 -23.62
C ARG A 35 18.55 31.76 -23.60
N ARG A 36 18.23 32.76 -24.41
CA ARG A 36 16.88 33.14 -24.85
C ARG A 36 16.24 31.94 -25.58
N TYR A 37 15.02 31.58 -25.20
CA TYR A 37 14.08 30.94 -26.12
C TYR A 37 12.86 31.82 -26.29
N SER A 38 12.71 32.31 -27.52
CA SER A 38 11.63 33.13 -28.04
C SER A 38 10.43 32.25 -28.34
N SER A 39 9.29 32.53 -27.71
CA SER A 39 7.98 32.04 -28.11
C SER A 39 7.58 32.62 -29.47
N LYS A 40 7.50 31.80 -30.52
CA LYS A 40 6.80 32.15 -31.76
C LYS A 40 5.44 31.46 -31.78
N HIS A 41 4.40 32.27 -31.57
CA HIS A 41 3.03 31.97 -31.95
C HIS A 41 2.94 31.75 -33.47
N VAL A 42 2.29 30.68 -33.88
CA VAL A 42 1.73 30.54 -35.24
C VAL A 42 0.23 30.35 -35.08
N LYS A 43 -0.51 31.36 -35.51
CA LYS A 43 -1.96 31.32 -35.73
C LYS A 43 -2.26 30.40 -36.90
N ASN A 44 -3.30 29.58 -36.78
CA ASN A 44 -4.07 29.12 -37.94
C ASN A 44 -5.56 29.31 -37.61
N ASP A 45 -6.14 30.33 -38.23
CA ASP A 45 -7.58 30.57 -38.33
C ASP A 45 -8.08 29.95 -39.63
N THR A 46 -9.24 29.27 -39.57
CA THR A 46 -10.35 29.18 -40.55
C THR A 46 -11.12 27.88 -40.31
N LYS A 47 -12.44 27.75 -40.38
CA LYS A 47 -13.65 28.57 -40.13
C LYS A 47 -14.82 27.52 -40.16
N PRO A 48 -16.01 27.82 -39.64
CA PRO A 48 -17.01 26.82 -39.23
C PRO A 48 -18.00 26.46 -40.34
N LEU A 49 -18.70 25.33 -40.19
CA LEU A 49 -19.92 25.02 -40.94
C LEU A 49 -21.07 24.66 -39.99
N ASP A 50 -22.24 25.07 -40.46
CA ASP A 50 -23.41 25.49 -39.70
C ASP A 50 -24.39 24.38 -39.29
N ARG A 51 -25.24 24.83 -38.35
CA ARG A 51 -26.48 24.26 -37.80
C ARG A 51 -27.51 23.84 -38.86
N ILE A 52 -28.42 22.94 -38.46
CA ILE A 52 -29.91 22.92 -38.54
C ILE A 52 -30.32 21.57 -37.88
N LYS A 53 -31.04 21.40 -36.74
CA LYS A 53 -32.29 21.89 -36.12
C LYS A 53 -33.58 21.21 -36.62
N ILE A 54 -34.49 20.93 -35.67
CA ILE A 54 -35.95 20.58 -35.79
C ILE A 54 -36.23 19.07 -35.90
N ASP A 55 -37.25 18.43 -35.30
CA ASP A 55 -38.11 18.55 -34.11
C ASP A 55 -38.94 17.23 -34.05
N GLN A 56 -39.47 16.91 -32.86
CA GLN A 56 -40.74 16.23 -32.54
C GLN A 56 -41.29 15.02 -33.37
N ILE A 57 -41.90 14.08 -32.62
CA ILE A 57 -43.33 13.61 -32.72
C ILE A 57 -43.46 12.11 -32.37
N ASN A 58 -44.09 11.87 -31.21
CA ASN A 58 -45.19 10.95 -30.88
C ASN A 58 -45.33 9.51 -31.46
N THR A 59 -45.50 8.60 -30.48
CA THR A 59 -46.62 7.64 -30.24
C THR A 59 -46.77 6.32 -31.00
N THR A 60 -47.29 5.36 -30.20
CA THR A 60 -48.25 4.26 -30.47
C THR A 60 -47.67 2.96 -31.06
N THR A 61 -47.73 1.79 -30.39
CA THR A 61 -48.82 0.94 -29.86
C THR A 61 -49.20 -0.19 -30.82
N ALA A 62 -49.04 -1.44 -30.34
CA ALA A 62 -49.88 -2.61 -30.61
C ALA A 62 -49.54 -3.64 -29.50
N GLY A 63 -50.41 -4.09 -28.59
CA GLY A 63 -51.77 -4.66 -28.75
C GLY A 63 -51.61 -6.18 -28.98
N ARG A 64 -52.08 -7.14 -28.18
CA ARG A 64 -53.34 -7.40 -27.42
C ARG A 64 -53.04 -8.49 -26.35
N SER A 65 -53.60 -8.44 -25.12
CA SER A 65 -54.91 -8.99 -24.64
C SER A 65 -55.05 -10.51 -24.85
N ILE A 66 -55.49 -11.37 -23.91
CA ILE A 66 -56.85 -11.43 -23.32
C ILE A 66 -56.88 -12.19 -21.96
N ALA A 67 -57.85 -11.81 -21.12
CA ALA A 67 -58.46 -12.43 -19.91
C ALA A 67 -58.78 -13.95 -20.02
N GLY A 68 -59.26 -14.71 -19.03
CA GLY A 68 -59.78 -14.53 -17.67
C GLY A 68 -60.23 -15.94 -17.18
N SER A 69 -59.94 -16.32 -15.94
CA SER A 69 -60.87 -16.49 -14.80
C SER A 69 -62.02 -17.51 -14.93
N THR A 70 -62.05 -18.53 -14.06
CA THR A 70 -63.23 -19.12 -13.36
C THR A 70 -62.70 -20.05 -12.23
N GLN A 71 -62.81 -19.71 -10.93
CA GLN A 71 -63.85 -20.11 -9.92
C GLN A 71 -63.83 -21.62 -9.55
N VAL A 72 -64.07 -22.15 -8.32
CA VAL A 72 -64.71 -21.67 -7.07
C VAL A 72 -64.58 -22.75 -5.94
N TYR A 73 -64.47 -22.28 -4.68
CA TYR A 73 -64.93 -22.79 -3.34
C TYR A 73 -64.41 -24.06 -2.62
N GLY A 74 -64.24 -23.88 -1.30
CA GLY A 74 -64.45 -24.90 -0.25
C GLY A 74 -63.78 -24.59 1.11
N GLU A 75 -64.53 -24.09 2.10
CA GLU A 75 -64.14 -23.85 3.51
C GLU A 75 -64.29 -25.09 4.44
N SER A 76 -63.54 -25.13 5.56
CA SER A 76 -63.95 -25.45 6.97
C SER A 76 -62.68 -25.57 7.87
N LYS A 77 -62.49 -24.81 8.97
CA LYS A 77 -62.95 -24.99 10.40
C LYS A 77 -62.74 -26.41 10.95
N ASP A 78 -62.29 -26.72 12.17
CA ASP A 78 -62.08 -26.01 13.43
C ASP A 78 -61.23 -26.89 14.41
N LYS A 79 -60.56 -26.22 15.35
CA LYS A 79 -60.13 -26.49 16.76
C LYS A 79 -60.12 -27.88 17.46
N SER A 80 -59.22 -27.90 18.49
CA SER A 80 -59.29 -28.53 19.85
C SER A 80 -58.65 -29.92 20.04
N SER A 81 -58.30 -30.41 21.24
CA SER A 81 -57.41 -29.99 22.34
C SER A 81 -57.52 -31.07 23.45
N HIS A 82 -56.43 -31.41 24.16
CA HIS A 82 -56.35 -32.14 25.46
C HIS A 82 -56.70 -33.65 25.43
N ASP A 83 -56.22 -34.57 26.28
CA ASP A 83 -55.45 -34.54 27.55
C ASP A 83 -54.93 -35.96 27.93
N GLY A 84 -54.02 -36.03 28.93
CA GLY A 84 -53.88 -37.11 29.95
C GLY A 84 -53.16 -38.43 29.59
N GLN A 85 -51.97 -38.76 30.15
CA GLN A 85 -51.66 -39.44 31.45
C GLN A 85 -52.14 -40.93 31.51
N GLN A 86 -51.45 -41.96 32.03
CA GLN A 86 -50.33 -42.15 32.98
C GLN A 86 -49.96 -43.68 33.04
N THR A 87 -48.71 -44.03 33.45
CA THR A 87 -48.22 -45.22 34.23
C THR A 87 -48.48 -46.66 33.70
N GLU A 88 -47.69 -47.73 33.90
CA GLU A 88 -46.64 -48.13 34.87
C GLU A 88 -45.93 -49.44 34.38
N ASP A 89 -44.73 -49.69 34.92
CA ASP A 89 -44.05 -50.98 35.20
C ASP A 89 -43.66 -52.04 34.13
N GLY A 90 -42.33 -52.17 33.96
CA GLY A 90 -41.57 -53.32 34.47
C GLY A 90 -41.70 -54.68 33.77
N LYS A 91 -40.76 -54.99 32.87
CA LYS A 91 -40.22 -56.35 32.62
C LYS A 91 -39.02 -56.29 31.66
N THR A 92 -37.86 -56.75 32.10
CA THR A 92 -36.70 -57.04 31.25
C THR A 92 -36.92 -58.30 30.43
N PRO A 93 -36.73 -58.29 29.10
CA PRO A 93 -36.63 -59.52 28.31
C PRO A 93 -35.17 -59.90 28.03
N LYS A 94 -34.94 -61.21 28.14
CA LYS A 94 -33.72 -62.00 27.92
C LYS A 94 -32.96 -61.65 26.62
N GLU A 95 -31.62 -61.75 26.69
CA GLU A 95 -30.72 -61.74 25.53
C GLU A 95 -31.09 -62.84 24.50
N PRO A 96 -31.20 -62.49 23.21
CA PRO A 96 -31.20 -63.46 22.13
C PRO A 96 -29.84 -63.54 21.42
N LYS A 97 -29.38 -64.79 21.38
CA LYS A 97 -28.35 -65.45 20.56
C LYS A 97 -27.64 -64.69 19.42
N ASP A 98 -26.35 -64.95 19.44
CA ASP A 98 -25.20 -64.51 18.66
C ASP A 98 -25.20 -64.94 17.16
N SER A 99 -26.26 -64.62 16.39
CA SER A 99 -26.29 -64.93 14.94
C SER A 99 -26.37 -63.72 14.01
N ASN A 100 -26.42 -62.49 14.52
CA ASN A 100 -26.59 -61.29 13.69
C ASN A 100 -25.37 -60.36 13.69
N ARG A 101 -24.26 -60.71 14.36
CA ARG A 101 -23.06 -59.88 14.39
C ARG A 101 -22.47 -59.66 13.00
N LEU A 102 -22.41 -60.70 12.16
CA LEU A 102 -21.90 -60.58 10.79
C LEU A 102 -22.83 -59.73 9.91
N TYR A 103 -24.15 -59.87 10.09
CA TYR A 103 -25.14 -59.07 9.37
C TYR A 103 -25.07 -57.59 9.77
N TRP A 104 -24.96 -57.28 11.07
CA TRP A 104 -24.77 -55.92 11.57
C TRP A 104 -23.40 -55.33 11.22
N LEU A 105 -22.33 -56.14 11.18
CA LEU A 105 -21.01 -55.73 10.68
C LEU A 105 -21.07 -55.42 9.18
N LEU A 106 -21.72 -56.26 8.38
CA LEU A 106 -21.91 -56.01 6.95
C LEU A 106 -22.79 -54.77 6.71
N LEU A 107 -23.86 -54.59 7.49
CA LEU A 107 -24.69 -53.38 7.43
C LEU A 107 -23.92 -52.12 7.87
N ALA A 108 -23.09 -52.22 8.90
CA ALA A 108 -22.24 -51.11 9.34
C ALA A 108 -21.18 -50.78 8.28
N VAL A 109 -20.58 -51.78 7.63
CA VAL A 109 -19.64 -51.58 6.52
C VAL A 109 -20.33 -51.00 5.29
N ILE A 110 -21.56 -51.42 4.97
CA ILE A 110 -22.34 -50.86 3.86
C ILE A 110 -22.81 -49.43 4.18
N LEU A 111 -23.18 -49.13 5.43
CA LEU A 111 -23.52 -47.77 5.87
C LEU A 111 -22.29 -46.86 5.94
N LEU A 112 -21.12 -47.38 6.32
CA LEU A 112 -19.86 -46.65 6.26
C LEU A 112 -19.41 -46.42 4.82
N ALA A 113 -19.47 -47.44 3.96
CA ALA A 113 -19.14 -47.31 2.55
C ALA A 113 -20.13 -46.39 1.82
N GLY A 114 -21.44 -46.58 2.04
CA GLY A 114 -22.49 -45.72 1.50
C GLY A 114 -22.41 -44.30 2.06
N GLY A 115 -22.09 -44.14 3.34
CA GLY A 115 -21.84 -42.85 3.98
C GLY A 115 -20.63 -42.15 3.37
N VAL A 116 -19.52 -42.86 3.12
CA VAL A 116 -18.34 -42.32 2.44
C VAL A 116 -18.66 -41.93 0.99
N THR A 117 -19.41 -42.77 0.25
CA THR A 117 -19.80 -42.46 -1.13
C THR A 117 -20.79 -41.29 -1.19
N VAL A 118 -21.71 -41.17 -0.23
CA VAL A 118 -22.62 -40.02 -0.10
C VAL A 118 -21.85 -38.77 0.30
N LEU A 119 -20.89 -38.86 1.22
CA LEU A 119 -20.01 -37.75 1.60
C LEU A 119 -19.12 -37.29 0.43
N GLN A 120 -18.67 -38.22 -0.42
CA GLN A 120 -17.91 -37.95 -1.65
C GLN A 120 -18.78 -37.36 -2.76
N ASN A 121 -20.01 -37.85 -2.96
CA ASN A 121 -20.93 -37.35 -3.99
C ASN A 121 -21.64 -36.05 -3.60
N TYR A 122 -21.81 -35.75 -2.30
CA TYR A 122 -22.41 -34.51 -1.80
C TYR A 122 -21.40 -33.43 -1.40
N ASN A 123 -20.10 -33.62 -1.64
CA ASN A 123 -19.08 -32.60 -1.37
C ASN A 123 -19.09 -32.07 0.09
N ILE A 124 -19.52 -32.90 1.06
CA ILE A 124 -19.69 -32.48 2.46
C ILE A 124 -18.33 -32.32 3.17
N PHE A 125 -17.29 -32.97 2.64
CA PHE A 125 -15.90 -32.70 2.97
C PHE A 125 -15.16 -32.19 1.72
N ASP A 126 -15.57 -31.04 1.19
CA ASP A 126 -14.65 -30.24 0.37
C ASP A 126 -13.57 -29.65 1.30
N THR A 127 -12.69 -30.52 1.81
CA THR A 127 -11.40 -30.13 2.37
C THR A 127 -10.45 -29.87 1.21
N LYS A 128 -10.82 -28.97 0.28
CA LYS A 128 -9.79 -28.19 -0.39
C LYS A 128 -9.11 -27.39 0.70
N ALA A 129 -7.96 -27.89 1.12
CA ALA A 129 -6.94 -27.06 1.77
C ALA A 129 -6.88 -25.74 0.99
N PRO A 130 -6.79 -24.58 1.64
CA PRO A 130 -6.83 -23.28 0.98
C PRO A 130 -5.76 -23.25 -0.09
N THR A 131 -6.24 -23.31 -1.32
CA THR A 131 -5.47 -23.45 -2.55
C THR A 131 -4.75 -22.15 -2.92
N LYS A 132 -4.99 -21.05 -2.20
CA LYS A 132 -4.63 -19.70 -2.64
C LYS A 132 -3.14 -19.51 -2.95
N VAL A 133 -2.23 -20.01 -2.11
CA VAL A 133 -0.78 -19.82 -2.31
C VAL A 133 -0.21 -20.72 -3.42
N LEU A 134 -0.70 -21.96 -3.53
CA LEU A 134 -0.30 -22.88 -4.59
C LEU A 134 -0.85 -22.45 -5.96
N ASP A 135 -2.07 -21.91 -5.97
CA ASP A 135 -2.74 -21.37 -7.16
C ASP A 135 -2.04 -20.09 -7.67
N ASP A 136 -1.57 -19.21 -6.77
CA ASP A 136 -0.85 -17.99 -7.16
C ASP A 136 0.50 -18.28 -7.85
N GLU A 137 1.31 -19.17 -7.31
CA GLU A 137 2.60 -19.57 -7.92
C GLU A 137 2.39 -20.30 -9.25
N GLU A 138 1.39 -21.18 -9.34
CA GLU A 138 1.03 -21.82 -10.61
C GLU A 138 0.51 -20.80 -11.63
N ARG A 139 -0.34 -19.86 -11.22
CA ARG A 139 -0.85 -18.79 -12.09
C ARG A 139 0.30 -17.96 -12.63
N LYS A 140 1.24 -17.54 -11.76
CA LYS A 140 2.44 -16.80 -12.17
C LYS A 140 3.27 -17.60 -13.18
N LYS A 141 3.54 -18.87 -12.91
CA LYS A 141 4.28 -19.74 -13.84
C LYS A 141 3.60 -19.88 -15.21
N LYS A 142 2.27 -19.96 -15.24
CA LYS A 142 1.49 -20.07 -16.49
C LYS A 142 1.49 -18.79 -17.32
N HIS A 143 1.62 -17.62 -16.69
CA HIS A 143 1.48 -16.31 -17.35
C HIS A 143 2.76 -15.47 -17.34
N ARG A 144 3.90 -16.04 -16.94
CA ARG A 144 5.20 -15.37 -16.95
C ARG A 144 5.61 -14.99 -18.37
N ILE A 145 6.35 -13.88 -18.48
CA ILE A 145 6.81 -13.33 -19.75
C ILE A 145 8.30 -13.02 -19.62
N PRO A 146 9.18 -13.64 -20.44
CA PRO A 146 8.88 -14.66 -21.45
C PRO A 146 8.33 -15.96 -20.85
N ALA A 147 7.70 -16.81 -21.67
CA ALA A 147 7.05 -18.04 -21.21
C ALA A 147 8.05 -19.04 -20.57
N THR A 148 9.32 -18.97 -20.97
CA THR A 148 10.41 -19.75 -20.36
C THR A 148 11.62 -18.89 -20.05
N SER A 149 12.37 -19.24 -19.01
CA SER A 149 13.59 -18.53 -18.63
C SER A 149 14.75 -18.75 -19.60
N ALA A 150 14.66 -19.75 -20.48
CA ALA A 150 15.60 -19.94 -21.58
C ALA A 150 15.60 -18.76 -22.56
N GLU A 151 14.46 -18.07 -22.69
CA GLU A 151 14.27 -16.92 -23.56
C GLU A 151 14.72 -15.59 -22.94
N ILE A 152 15.10 -15.59 -21.66
CA ILE A 152 15.64 -14.41 -20.98
C ILE A 152 17.10 -14.21 -21.42
N PRO A 153 17.49 -13.01 -21.87
CA PRO A 153 18.88 -12.67 -22.15
C PRO A 153 19.84 -13.07 -21.03
N LYS A 154 20.94 -13.75 -21.39
CA LYS A 154 21.93 -14.26 -20.42
C LYS A 154 23.01 -13.26 -20.04
N ASP A 155 23.16 -12.17 -20.78
CA ASP A 155 24.09 -11.08 -20.49
C ASP A 155 23.41 -9.75 -20.82
N VAL A 156 23.28 -8.86 -19.84
CA VAL A 156 22.64 -7.54 -20.00
C VAL A 156 23.51 -6.41 -19.43
N PRO A 157 23.62 -5.25 -20.12
CA PRO A 157 24.38 -4.12 -19.59
C PRO A 157 23.82 -3.57 -18.27
N TYR A 158 22.49 -3.45 -18.19
CA TYR A 158 21.79 -2.93 -17.01
C TYR A 158 20.65 -3.87 -16.61
N LEU A 159 20.73 -4.41 -15.40
CA LEU A 159 19.70 -5.23 -14.78
C LEU A 159 19.01 -4.46 -13.65
N LEU A 160 17.69 -4.38 -13.64
CA LEU A 160 16.92 -3.75 -12.56
C LEU A 160 16.01 -4.81 -11.91
N ILE A 161 16.27 -5.15 -10.65
CA ILE A 161 15.52 -6.15 -9.88
C ILE A 161 14.35 -5.47 -9.18
N GLY A 162 13.13 -5.83 -9.56
CA GLY A 162 11.87 -5.24 -9.13
C GLY A 162 11.25 -4.38 -10.22
N GLY A 163 9.95 -4.55 -10.49
CA GLY A 163 9.20 -3.82 -11.52
C GLY A 163 8.50 -2.55 -11.03
N GLY A 164 8.93 -1.96 -9.91
CA GLY A 164 8.25 -0.82 -9.27
C GLY A 164 8.73 0.56 -9.71
N THR A 165 8.25 1.58 -9.00
CA THR A 165 8.55 3.02 -9.22
C THR A 165 10.04 3.34 -9.32
N ALA A 166 10.87 2.77 -8.45
CA ALA A 166 12.31 3.06 -8.44
C ALA A 166 13.02 2.53 -9.69
N SER A 167 12.73 1.29 -10.11
CA SER A 167 13.26 0.73 -11.36
C SER A 167 12.77 1.50 -12.59
N PHE A 168 11.49 1.91 -12.58
CA PHE A 168 10.93 2.75 -13.64
C PHE A 168 11.72 4.06 -13.78
N ALA A 169 11.93 4.78 -12.67
CA ALA A 169 12.68 6.03 -12.68
C ALA A 169 14.15 5.82 -13.05
N ALA A 170 14.77 4.71 -12.62
CA ALA A 170 16.15 4.38 -12.94
C ALA A 170 16.35 4.12 -14.44
N PHE A 171 15.50 3.32 -15.09
CA PHE A 171 15.68 3.08 -16.53
C PHE A 171 15.49 4.37 -17.32
N ARG A 172 14.54 5.24 -16.94
CA ARG A 172 14.33 6.52 -17.62
C ARG A 172 15.58 7.38 -17.54
N ALA A 173 16.22 7.43 -16.37
CA ALA A 173 17.46 8.16 -16.16
C ALA A 173 18.64 7.55 -16.93
N ILE A 174 18.72 6.21 -17.01
CA ILE A 174 19.72 5.53 -17.84
C ILE A 174 19.53 5.91 -19.30
N LYS A 175 18.31 5.74 -19.85
CA LYS A 175 18.01 6.03 -21.27
C LYS A 175 18.14 7.51 -21.64
N SER A 176 17.94 8.43 -20.70
CA SER A 176 18.12 9.86 -20.96
C SER A 176 19.60 10.27 -21.12
N HIS A 177 20.52 9.50 -20.54
CA HIS A 177 21.97 9.76 -20.61
C HIS A 177 22.69 8.81 -21.59
N ASP A 178 22.14 7.62 -21.79
CA ASP A 178 22.58 6.63 -22.78
C ASP A 178 21.36 6.18 -23.61
N PRO A 179 21.06 6.86 -24.73
CA PRO A 179 19.93 6.52 -25.58
C PRO A 179 19.98 5.12 -26.18
N LYS A 180 21.16 4.49 -26.25
CA LYS A 180 21.34 3.12 -26.78
C LYS A 180 21.42 2.06 -25.67
N ALA A 181 21.22 2.45 -24.42
CA ALA A 181 21.20 1.51 -23.31
C ALA A 181 20.17 0.40 -23.53
N LYS A 182 20.58 -0.82 -23.17
CA LYS A 182 19.74 -2.02 -23.10
C LYS A 182 19.49 -2.32 -21.63
N VAL A 183 18.27 -2.08 -21.18
CA VAL A 183 17.88 -2.18 -19.78
C VAL A 183 16.86 -3.30 -19.63
N MET A 184 17.14 -4.25 -18.75
CA MET A 184 16.21 -5.33 -18.43
C MET A 184 15.69 -5.15 -17.00
N LEU A 185 14.37 -5.00 -16.86
CA LEU A 185 13.70 -5.10 -15.57
C LEU A 185 13.30 -6.57 -15.35
N ILE A 186 13.42 -7.06 -14.13
CA ILE A 186 12.91 -8.38 -13.73
C ILE A 186 12.01 -8.25 -12.51
N THR A 187 10.80 -8.81 -12.57
CA THR A 187 9.78 -8.68 -11.54
C THR A 187 9.02 -9.98 -11.33
N ASP A 188 8.66 -10.25 -10.08
CA ASP A 188 7.86 -11.41 -9.67
C ASP A 188 6.34 -11.17 -9.81
N GLU A 189 5.95 -9.93 -10.11
CA GLU A 189 4.59 -9.56 -10.51
C GLU A 189 4.36 -9.87 -12.02
N LEU A 190 3.11 -10.08 -12.42
CA LEU A 190 2.72 -10.29 -13.82
C LEU A 190 2.45 -9.00 -14.59
N GLU A 191 2.46 -7.86 -13.90
CA GLU A 191 2.08 -6.57 -14.45
C GLU A 191 3.30 -5.77 -14.95
N MET A 192 3.07 -4.88 -15.91
CA MET A 192 4.05 -3.86 -16.30
C MET A 192 4.26 -2.84 -15.18
N PRO A 193 5.37 -2.07 -15.14
CA PRO A 193 5.61 -1.09 -14.09
C PRO A 193 4.46 -0.07 -13.92
N TYR A 194 3.99 0.08 -12.68
CA TYR A 194 2.83 0.91 -12.34
C TYR A 194 3.03 1.69 -11.02
N MET A 195 2.22 2.73 -10.83
CA MET A 195 2.21 3.52 -9.59
C MET A 195 1.24 2.93 -8.56
N ARG A 196 1.70 2.78 -7.32
CA ARG A 196 0.89 2.22 -6.22
C ARG A 196 -0.14 3.17 -5.58
N PRO A 197 0.09 4.51 -5.45
CA PRO A 197 -0.82 5.39 -4.70
C PRO A 197 -2.31 5.34 -5.09
N PRO A 198 -2.69 5.19 -6.36
CA PRO A 198 -4.09 5.10 -6.75
C PRO A 198 -4.81 3.85 -6.24
N LEU A 199 -4.08 2.77 -5.92
CA LEU A 199 -4.67 1.48 -5.51
C LEU A 199 -5.49 1.57 -4.22
N SER A 200 -5.26 2.56 -3.36
CA SER A 200 -6.02 2.80 -2.12
C SER A 200 -6.92 4.03 -2.17
N LYS A 201 -6.95 4.74 -3.31
CA LYS A 201 -7.57 6.06 -3.47
C LYS A 201 -8.54 6.12 -4.67
N GLU A 202 -8.19 6.84 -5.73
CA GLU A 202 -9.10 7.24 -6.82
C GLU A 202 -9.68 6.06 -7.60
N ILE A 203 -8.96 4.94 -7.67
CA ILE A 203 -9.39 3.77 -8.45
C ILE A 203 -10.68 3.15 -7.92
N TRP A 204 -10.97 3.33 -6.62
CA TRP A 204 -12.19 2.82 -5.97
C TRP A 204 -13.44 3.67 -6.29
N GLN A 205 -13.26 4.91 -6.77
CA GLN A 205 -14.38 5.80 -7.08
C GLN A 205 -14.86 5.69 -8.52
N ASN A 206 -14.03 5.13 -9.41
CA ASN A 206 -14.28 5.05 -10.84
C ASN A 206 -14.10 3.64 -11.37
N THR A 207 -14.39 2.62 -10.54
CA THR A 207 -14.22 1.23 -10.94
C THR A 207 -15.22 0.88 -12.04
N ASP A 208 -14.78 0.96 -13.28
CA ASP A 208 -15.57 0.51 -14.42
C ASP A 208 -15.54 -1.03 -14.49
N SER A 209 -16.66 -1.62 -14.89
CA SER A 209 -16.82 -3.07 -15.08
C SER A 209 -15.93 -3.64 -16.19
N THR A 210 -15.26 -2.78 -16.94
CA THR A 210 -14.34 -3.14 -18.04
C THR A 210 -12.98 -3.67 -17.57
N GLY A 211 -12.65 -3.57 -16.28
CA GLY A 211 -11.37 -4.05 -15.74
C GLY A 211 -10.15 -3.24 -16.19
N LYS A 212 -10.36 -2.08 -16.83
CA LYS A 212 -9.29 -1.14 -17.16
C LYS A 212 -8.70 -0.57 -15.87
N LEU A 213 -7.38 -0.63 -15.76
CA LEU A 213 -6.65 -0.03 -14.64
C LEU A 213 -6.36 1.46 -14.90
N SER A 214 -7.41 2.20 -15.25
CA SER A 214 -7.42 3.65 -15.34
C SER A 214 -8.28 4.23 -14.22
N PHE A 215 -7.99 5.47 -13.84
CA PHE A 215 -8.72 6.19 -12.79
C PHE A 215 -8.81 7.67 -13.16
N LYS A 216 -9.87 8.34 -12.69
CA LYS A 216 -9.95 9.80 -12.76
C LYS A 216 -9.33 10.38 -11.52
N GLN A 217 -8.38 11.28 -11.71
CA GLN A 217 -7.84 12.11 -10.63
C GLN A 217 -8.94 13.00 -10.03
N TRP A 218 -8.68 13.61 -8.88
CA TRP A 218 -9.61 14.54 -8.22
C TRP A 218 -10.04 15.72 -9.11
N ASN A 219 -9.20 16.12 -10.07
CA ASN A 219 -9.51 17.15 -11.07
C ASN A 219 -10.31 16.64 -12.29
N GLY A 220 -10.70 15.36 -12.31
CA GLY A 220 -11.46 14.73 -13.38
C GLY A 220 -10.64 14.17 -14.55
N VAL A 221 -9.31 14.39 -14.58
CA VAL A 221 -8.44 13.90 -15.67
C VAL A 221 -8.21 12.40 -15.51
N GLU A 222 -8.51 11.64 -16.56
CA GLU A 222 -8.26 10.20 -16.60
C GLU A 222 -6.76 9.90 -16.75
N ARG A 223 -6.28 8.90 -16.03
CA ARG A 223 -4.89 8.46 -16.03
C ARG A 223 -4.81 6.94 -15.93
N SER A 224 -3.83 6.34 -16.61
CA SER A 224 -3.45 4.95 -16.41
C SER A 224 -2.68 4.78 -15.10
N ILE A 225 -2.84 3.64 -14.43
CA ILE A 225 -1.95 3.26 -13.33
C ILE A 225 -0.55 2.91 -13.82
N PHE A 226 -0.43 2.42 -15.05
CA PHE A 226 0.83 2.07 -15.67
C PHE A 226 1.60 3.34 -16.03
N TYR A 227 2.92 3.30 -15.88
CA TYR A 227 3.74 4.48 -16.13
C TYR A 227 3.91 4.80 -17.62
N GLU A 228 3.94 3.77 -18.46
CA GLU A 228 4.07 3.85 -19.91
C GLU A 228 3.14 2.80 -20.53
N PRO A 229 2.69 2.98 -21.77
CA PRO A 229 1.92 1.97 -22.49
C PRO A 229 2.81 0.77 -22.87
N ASP A 230 2.19 -0.39 -23.12
CA ASP A 230 2.92 -1.66 -23.36
C ASP A 230 3.87 -1.57 -24.57
N GLU A 231 3.49 -0.82 -25.61
CA GLU A 231 4.28 -0.62 -26.84
C GLU A 231 5.59 0.13 -26.62
N PHE A 232 5.77 0.77 -25.45
CA PHE A 232 7.03 1.39 -25.07
C PHE A 232 8.14 0.36 -24.81
N TYR A 233 7.77 -0.85 -24.40
CA TYR A 233 8.71 -1.90 -24.03
C TYR A 233 8.97 -2.87 -25.19
N ILE A 234 10.20 -3.33 -25.29
CA ILE A 234 10.61 -4.35 -26.27
C ILE A 234 10.41 -5.74 -25.65
N ASP A 235 10.09 -6.74 -26.48
CA ASP A 235 10.11 -8.14 -26.04
C ASP A 235 11.49 -8.48 -25.43
N PRO A 236 11.56 -9.10 -24.24
CA PRO A 236 12.83 -9.47 -23.63
C PRO A 236 13.77 -10.25 -24.56
N LYS A 237 13.25 -11.06 -25.48
CA LYS A 237 14.04 -11.85 -26.45
C LYS A 237 14.81 -10.97 -27.44
N GLU A 238 14.27 -9.80 -27.77
CA GLU A 238 14.80 -8.89 -28.78
C GLU A 238 15.70 -7.80 -28.19
N LEU A 239 15.77 -7.67 -26.86
CA LEU A 239 16.50 -6.60 -26.18
C LEU A 239 17.97 -6.52 -26.60
N ILE A 240 18.64 -7.67 -26.72
CA ILE A 240 20.07 -7.73 -27.04
C ILE A 240 20.34 -7.46 -28.51
N GLU A 241 19.44 -7.85 -29.41
CA GLU A 241 19.61 -7.62 -30.84
C GLU A 241 19.14 -6.22 -31.28
N SER A 242 18.39 -5.51 -30.44
CA SER A 242 17.94 -4.15 -30.73
C SER A 242 19.11 -3.19 -30.97
N SER A 243 19.15 -2.62 -32.17
CA SER A 243 20.19 -1.67 -32.62
C SER A 243 20.11 -0.31 -31.93
N ASN A 244 18.90 0.09 -31.50
CA ASN A 244 18.63 1.36 -30.83
C ASN A 244 18.58 1.23 -29.30
N GLY A 245 19.01 0.08 -28.77
CA GLY A 245 18.80 -0.27 -27.36
C GLY A 245 17.33 -0.44 -27.04
N GLY A 246 16.98 -0.33 -25.77
CA GLY A 246 15.58 -0.48 -25.36
C GLY A 246 15.43 -0.86 -23.90
N VAL A 247 14.18 -1.03 -23.50
CA VAL A 247 13.79 -1.48 -22.17
C VAL A 247 12.89 -2.68 -22.33
N ALA A 248 13.21 -3.78 -21.65
CA ALA A 248 12.37 -4.95 -21.60
C ALA A 248 12.00 -5.29 -20.14
N VAL A 249 10.83 -5.89 -19.96
CA VAL A 249 10.32 -6.28 -18.63
C VAL A 249 10.08 -7.79 -18.61
N VAL A 250 10.88 -8.50 -17.83
CA VAL A 250 10.72 -9.92 -17.53
C VAL A 250 9.78 -10.03 -16.32
N ARG A 251 8.60 -10.63 -16.53
CA ARG A 251 7.48 -10.67 -15.57
C ARG A 251 7.21 -12.09 -15.07
N GLY A 252 6.86 -12.23 -13.79
CA GLY A 252 6.62 -13.52 -13.13
C GLY A 252 7.90 -14.30 -12.78
N TYR A 253 9.06 -13.62 -12.66
CA TYR A 253 10.34 -14.24 -12.29
C TYR A 253 10.94 -13.58 -11.05
N THR A 254 11.40 -14.41 -10.11
CA THR A 254 12.03 -13.97 -8.86
C THR A 254 13.53 -14.19 -8.92
N VAL A 255 14.32 -13.17 -8.58
CA VAL A 255 15.76 -13.30 -8.32
C VAL A 255 15.95 -13.83 -6.90
N LYS A 256 16.62 -14.98 -6.74
CA LYS A 256 16.86 -15.61 -5.43
C LYS A 256 18.22 -15.29 -4.83
N GLU A 257 19.17 -14.87 -5.66
CA GLU A 257 20.56 -14.65 -5.30
C GLU A 257 21.26 -13.72 -6.30
N LEU A 258 22.27 -13.03 -5.81
CA LEU A 258 23.16 -12.18 -6.58
C LEU A 258 24.60 -12.58 -6.23
N ASP A 259 25.28 -13.21 -7.17
CA ASP A 259 26.72 -13.40 -7.10
C ASP A 259 27.39 -12.09 -7.52
N VAL A 260 27.71 -11.29 -6.50
CA VAL A 260 28.34 -9.98 -6.66
C VAL A 260 29.76 -10.10 -7.24
N VAL A 261 30.46 -11.21 -6.99
CA VAL A 261 31.86 -11.37 -7.44
C VAL A 261 31.90 -11.61 -8.94
N ASN A 262 31.03 -12.49 -9.43
CA ASN A 262 30.99 -12.87 -10.85
C ASN A 262 30.00 -12.03 -11.67
N ASN A 263 29.28 -11.12 -11.03
CA ASN A 263 28.24 -10.28 -11.63
C ASN A 263 27.09 -11.08 -12.25
N ILE A 264 26.54 -12.03 -11.48
CA ILE A 264 25.47 -12.92 -11.92
C ILE A 264 24.26 -12.77 -10.99
N ALA A 265 23.08 -12.54 -11.56
CA ALA A 265 21.81 -12.69 -10.88
C ALA A 265 21.25 -14.09 -11.14
N ILE A 266 20.84 -14.79 -10.10
CA ILE A 266 20.33 -16.16 -10.19
C ILE A 266 18.84 -16.15 -9.87
N LEU A 267 18.04 -16.71 -10.78
CA LEU A 267 16.59 -16.80 -10.63
C LEU A 267 16.19 -17.99 -9.75
N ALA A 268 14.95 -17.96 -9.24
CA ALA A 268 14.37 -19.05 -8.45
C ALA A 268 14.50 -20.42 -9.13
N ASP A 269 14.33 -20.47 -10.46
CA ASP A 269 14.44 -21.69 -11.28
C ASP A 269 15.89 -22.10 -11.61
N GLY A 270 16.88 -21.37 -11.10
CA GLY A 270 18.31 -21.64 -11.33
C GLY A 270 18.90 -20.94 -12.55
N THR A 271 18.10 -20.20 -13.32
CA THR A 271 18.62 -19.45 -14.46
C THR A 271 19.60 -18.37 -14.02
N GLU A 272 20.74 -18.30 -14.69
CA GLU A 272 21.77 -17.29 -14.46
C GLU A 272 21.69 -16.18 -15.51
N ILE A 273 21.87 -14.94 -15.05
CA ILE A 273 21.88 -13.73 -15.87
C ILE A 273 23.10 -12.91 -15.46
N LYS A 274 24.07 -12.78 -16.36
CA LYS A 274 25.20 -11.88 -16.18
C LYS A 274 24.76 -10.43 -16.37
N TYR A 275 25.30 -9.53 -15.55
CA TYR A 275 24.99 -8.10 -15.63
C TYR A 275 26.25 -7.22 -15.66
N GLY A 276 26.16 -6.07 -16.33
CA GLY A 276 27.16 -5.02 -16.21
C GLY A 276 27.01 -4.23 -14.90
N LYS A 277 25.83 -3.64 -14.70
CA LYS A 277 25.42 -2.97 -13.46
C LYS A 277 24.02 -3.41 -13.06
N VAL A 278 23.77 -3.52 -11.76
CA VAL A 278 22.49 -3.96 -11.22
C VAL A 278 21.91 -2.95 -10.24
N LEU A 279 20.60 -2.72 -10.32
CA LEU A 279 19.80 -2.03 -9.31
C LEU A 279 18.94 -3.04 -8.55
N ILE A 280 19.00 -2.99 -7.22
CA ILE A 280 18.09 -3.71 -6.32
C ILE A 280 16.97 -2.77 -5.90
N ALA A 281 15.76 -3.02 -6.38
CA ALA A 281 14.56 -2.25 -6.07
C ALA A 281 13.27 -3.11 -5.93
N PRO A 282 13.28 -4.26 -5.22
CA PRO A 282 12.07 -5.06 -4.98
C PRO A 282 11.06 -4.40 -4.03
N GLY A 283 11.37 -3.23 -3.47
CA GLY A 283 10.48 -2.50 -2.56
C GLY A 283 10.33 -3.19 -1.20
N SER A 284 9.11 -3.23 -0.68
CA SER A 284 8.77 -3.84 0.60
C SER A 284 7.69 -4.92 0.48
N VAL A 285 7.56 -5.78 1.49
CA VAL A 285 6.50 -6.80 1.62
C VAL A 285 5.57 -6.39 2.77
N PRO A 286 4.23 -6.48 2.62
CA PRO A 286 3.32 -6.17 3.71
C PRO A 286 3.56 -7.06 4.93
N LYS A 287 3.48 -6.50 6.13
CA LYS A 287 3.54 -7.27 7.37
C LYS A 287 2.35 -8.20 7.45
N LYS A 288 2.62 -9.46 7.76
CA LYS A 288 1.59 -10.42 8.16
C LYS A 288 1.51 -10.42 9.69
N LEU A 289 0.33 -10.62 10.24
CA LEU A 289 0.14 -10.70 11.69
C LEU A 289 0.09 -12.17 12.11
N ASP A 290 0.83 -12.51 13.15
CA ASP A 290 0.97 -13.89 13.66
C ASP A 290 -0.37 -14.54 14.00
N ILE A 291 -1.30 -13.73 14.50
CA ILE A 291 -2.67 -14.14 14.81
C ILE A 291 -3.42 -14.71 13.60
N PHE A 292 -3.09 -14.24 12.39
CA PHE A 292 -3.69 -14.74 11.15
C PHE A 292 -2.82 -15.81 10.49
N THR A 293 -1.49 -15.67 10.48
CA THR A 293 -0.60 -16.67 9.86
C THR A 293 -0.62 -18.01 10.61
N SER A 294 -0.89 -17.98 11.92
CA SER A 294 -1.02 -19.17 12.77
C SER A 294 -2.46 -19.68 12.87
N ALA A 295 -3.44 -18.96 12.30
CA ALA A 295 -4.85 -19.36 12.34
C ALA A 295 -5.13 -20.57 11.44
N PRO A 296 -6.26 -21.27 11.64
CA PRO A 296 -6.70 -22.29 10.69
C PRO A 296 -6.76 -21.76 9.26
N LEU A 297 -6.40 -22.64 8.34
CA LEU A 297 -6.36 -22.40 6.91
C LEU A 297 -7.64 -21.75 6.31
N ALA A 298 -8.81 -22.07 6.87
CA ALA A 298 -10.08 -21.45 6.47
C ALA A 298 -10.20 -19.97 6.88
N VAL A 299 -9.58 -19.55 7.99
CA VAL A 299 -9.46 -18.14 8.38
C VAL A 299 -8.46 -17.44 7.47
N GLN A 300 -7.29 -18.05 7.21
CA GLN A 300 -6.26 -17.48 6.33
C GLN A 300 -6.80 -17.16 4.93
N ALA A 301 -7.70 -17.99 4.39
CA ALA A 301 -8.35 -17.75 3.10
C ALA A 301 -9.19 -16.46 3.05
N LYS A 302 -9.62 -15.96 4.21
CA LYS A 302 -10.43 -14.74 4.40
C LYS A 302 -9.61 -13.55 4.90
N VAL A 303 -8.29 -13.64 4.81
CA VAL A 303 -7.37 -12.57 5.18
C VAL A 303 -6.54 -12.18 3.96
N THR A 304 -6.41 -10.89 3.68
CA THR A 304 -5.54 -10.36 2.64
C THR A 304 -4.67 -9.23 3.17
N THR A 305 -3.43 -9.18 2.71
CA THR A 305 -2.63 -7.94 2.73
C THR A 305 -2.95 -7.12 1.49
N PHE A 306 -2.54 -5.85 1.44
CA PHE A 306 -2.83 -4.97 0.30
C PHE A 306 -1.59 -4.22 -0.19
N LYS A 307 -1.12 -4.49 -1.40
CA LYS A 307 0.01 -3.76 -2.02
C LYS A 307 -0.01 -3.74 -3.55
N THR A 308 -0.46 -4.82 -4.18
CA THR A 308 -0.32 -5.07 -5.62
C THR A 308 -1.64 -4.89 -6.37
N ILE A 309 -1.58 -4.83 -7.70
CA ILE A 309 -2.77 -4.88 -8.56
C ILE A 309 -3.56 -6.18 -8.34
N ASP A 310 -2.89 -7.31 -8.10
CA ASP A 310 -3.55 -8.58 -7.80
C ASP A 310 -4.32 -8.50 -6.46
N ASP A 311 -3.74 -7.85 -5.43
CA ASP A 311 -4.46 -7.59 -4.17
C ASP A 311 -5.70 -6.71 -4.40
N TYR A 312 -5.57 -5.69 -5.25
CA TYR A 312 -6.67 -4.82 -5.63
C TYR A 312 -7.80 -5.60 -6.33
N ARG A 313 -7.49 -6.39 -7.37
CA ARG A 313 -8.48 -7.22 -8.08
C ARG A 313 -9.16 -8.23 -7.17
N ASN A 314 -8.38 -8.87 -6.30
CA ASN A 314 -8.90 -9.81 -5.31
C ASN A 314 -9.86 -9.11 -4.35
N LEU A 315 -9.48 -7.95 -3.82
CA LEU A 315 -10.31 -7.19 -2.91
C LEU A 315 -11.56 -6.66 -3.60
N LEU A 316 -11.48 -6.24 -4.87
CA LEU A 316 -12.63 -5.82 -5.65
C LEU A 316 -13.67 -6.94 -5.77
N GLY A 317 -13.25 -8.17 -6.10
CA GLY A 317 -14.14 -9.32 -6.16
C GLY A 317 -14.75 -9.73 -4.81
N ILE A 318 -14.05 -9.47 -3.71
CA ILE A 318 -14.58 -9.64 -2.34
C ILE A 318 -15.61 -8.55 -2.03
N PHE A 319 -15.28 -7.30 -2.35
CA PHE A 319 -16.11 -6.12 -2.09
C PHE A 319 -17.48 -6.20 -2.76
N GLU A 320 -17.59 -6.83 -3.93
CA GLU A 320 -18.86 -7.05 -4.61
C GLU A 320 -19.83 -7.98 -3.86
N LYS A 321 -19.31 -8.88 -3.02
CA LYS A 321 -20.07 -9.99 -2.40
C LYS A 321 -20.19 -9.85 -0.88
N ALA A 322 -19.22 -9.19 -0.24
CA ALA A 322 -19.14 -9.04 1.19
C ALA A 322 -20.23 -8.09 1.73
N LYS A 323 -20.67 -8.37 2.95
CA LYS A 323 -21.51 -7.51 3.79
C LYS A 323 -20.72 -6.86 4.92
N SER A 324 -19.57 -7.41 5.29
CA SER A 324 -18.68 -6.78 6.27
C SER A 324 -17.20 -7.07 6.01
N ILE A 325 -16.38 -6.04 6.10
CA ILE A 325 -14.92 -6.11 5.93
C ILE A 325 -14.24 -5.42 7.12
N ALA A 326 -13.32 -6.12 7.79
CA ALA A 326 -12.46 -5.52 8.80
C ALA A 326 -11.12 -5.09 8.18
N ILE A 327 -10.61 -3.92 8.55
CA ILE A 327 -9.29 -3.40 8.21
C ILE A 327 -8.48 -3.29 9.50
N ILE A 328 -7.35 -3.99 9.55
CA ILE A 328 -6.47 -4.04 10.71
C ILE A 328 -5.29 -3.11 10.47
N GLY A 329 -5.28 -1.98 11.18
CA GLY A 329 -4.25 -0.95 11.07
C GLY A 329 -4.84 0.46 10.91
N GLY A 330 -4.40 1.37 11.78
CA GLY A 330 -4.79 2.78 11.79
C GLY A 330 -3.87 3.69 10.97
N GLY A 331 -2.89 3.15 10.25
CA GLY A 331 -1.97 3.96 9.44
C GLY A 331 -2.63 4.56 8.19
N PHE A 332 -1.86 5.34 7.41
CA PHE A 332 -2.37 6.01 6.20
C PHE A 332 -3.03 5.04 5.22
N LEU A 333 -2.36 3.94 4.83
CA LEU A 333 -2.94 2.95 3.91
C LEU A 333 -4.26 2.35 4.44
N GLY A 334 -4.31 1.99 5.72
CA GLY A 334 -5.51 1.41 6.33
C GLY A 334 -6.67 2.40 6.33
N SER A 335 -6.39 3.67 6.62
CA SER A 335 -7.38 4.75 6.63
C SER A 335 -7.85 5.13 5.23
N GLU A 336 -6.94 5.17 4.25
CA GLU A 336 -7.28 5.37 2.83
C GLU A 336 -8.23 4.28 2.33
N LEU A 337 -7.91 3.02 2.59
CA LEU A 337 -8.78 1.90 2.25
C LEU A 337 -10.13 1.96 2.98
N ALA A 338 -10.13 2.33 4.27
CA ALA A 338 -11.37 2.44 5.04
C ALA A 338 -12.31 3.47 4.42
N CYS A 339 -11.82 4.68 4.14
CA CYS A 339 -12.60 5.73 3.51
C CYS A 339 -13.04 5.35 2.09
N SER A 340 -12.13 4.83 1.25
CA SER A 340 -12.43 4.46 -0.14
C SER A 340 -13.50 3.37 -0.23
N LEU A 341 -13.39 2.31 0.59
CA LEU A 341 -14.36 1.21 0.60
C LEU A 341 -15.70 1.63 1.21
N ALA A 342 -15.70 2.43 2.27
CA ALA A 342 -16.94 2.93 2.86
C ALA A 342 -17.69 3.84 1.87
N LYS A 343 -16.96 4.74 1.21
CA LYS A 343 -17.53 5.61 0.17
C LYS A 343 -18.12 4.81 -0.98
N MET A 344 -17.37 3.86 -1.54
CA MET A 344 -17.85 3.00 -2.63
C MET A 344 -19.00 2.07 -2.17
N GLY A 345 -19.03 1.74 -0.89
CA GLY A 345 -20.08 0.95 -0.23
C GLY A 345 -21.36 1.72 0.02
N THR A 346 -21.40 3.04 -0.20
CA THR A 346 -22.60 3.87 0.01
C THR A 346 -23.78 3.31 -0.79
N GLY A 347 -24.89 3.06 -0.11
CA GLY A 347 -26.09 2.44 -0.71
C GLY A 347 -26.04 0.91 -0.80
N LYS A 348 -24.91 0.28 -0.51
CA LYS A 348 -24.79 -1.18 -0.28
C LYS A 348 -24.99 -1.47 1.21
N LYS A 349 -25.46 -2.68 1.54
CA LYS A 349 -25.46 -3.21 2.92
C LYS A 349 -24.07 -3.73 3.31
N LEU A 350 -23.04 -2.91 3.13
CA LEU A 350 -21.64 -3.22 3.44
C LEU A 350 -21.18 -2.41 4.66
N GLN A 351 -20.65 -3.11 5.66
CA GLN A 351 -20.05 -2.51 6.85
C GLN A 351 -18.52 -2.54 6.74
N ILE A 352 -17.88 -1.38 6.85
CA ILE A 352 -16.43 -1.28 6.96
C ILE A 352 -16.07 -1.04 8.43
N ILE A 353 -15.18 -1.86 8.96
CA ILE A 353 -14.75 -1.79 10.36
C ILE A 353 -13.23 -1.61 10.38
N GLN A 354 -12.73 -0.54 11.00
CA GLN A 354 -11.29 -0.32 11.14
C GLN A 354 -10.87 -0.58 12.58
N ILE A 355 -9.85 -1.41 12.80
CA ILE A 355 -9.41 -1.85 14.14
C ILE A 355 -7.91 -1.59 14.30
N PHE A 356 -7.51 -0.92 15.38
CA PHE A 356 -6.10 -0.64 15.67
C PHE A 356 -5.88 -0.26 17.14
N HIS A 357 -4.62 -0.40 17.58
CA HIS A 357 -4.24 -0.25 18.99
C HIS A 357 -4.06 1.22 19.41
N GLU A 358 -3.66 2.09 18.50
CA GLU A 358 -3.44 3.51 18.77
C GLU A 358 -4.74 4.22 19.18
N LYS A 359 -4.61 5.35 19.88
CA LYS A 359 -5.75 6.20 20.30
C LYS A 359 -6.57 6.74 19.13
N GLY A 360 -5.95 6.95 17.98
CA GLY A 360 -6.60 7.44 16.77
C GLY A 360 -5.85 7.08 15.50
N ASN A 361 -6.47 7.38 14.37
CA ASN A 361 -5.88 7.18 13.05
C ASN A 361 -4.54 7.93 12.93
N MET A 362 -3.54 7.25 12.37
CA MET A 362 -2.16 7.68 12.22
C MET A 362 -1.48 8.14 13.52
N GLY A 363 -1.89 7.61 14.69
CA GLY A 363 -1.38 8.05 16.00
C GLY A 363 0.12 7.82 16.27
N LYS A 364 0.86 7.16 15.38
CA LYS A 364 2.34 7.10 15.41
C LYS A 364 3.02 8.29 14.74
N VAL A 365 2.27 9.02 13.90
CA VAL A 365 2.76 10.15 13.11
C VAL A 365 2.10 11.42 13.60
N LEU A 366 0.77 11.45 13.65
CA LEU A 366 0.01 12.64 14.03
C LEU A 366 0.02 12.84 15.55
N PRO A 367 0.14 14.09 16.05
CA PRO A 367 -0.17 14.40 17.43
C PRO A 367 -1.61 14.01 17.79
N GLU A 368 -1.87 13.78 19.08
CA GLU A 368 -3.13 13.22 19.59
C GLU A 368 -4.37 13.97 19.09
N TYR A 369 -4.37 15.32 19.11
CA TYR A 369 -5.52 16.10 18.67
C TYR A 369 -5.88 15.87 17.19
N LEU A 370 -4.89 15.84 16.29
CA LEU A 370 -5.13 15.66 14.86
C LEU A 370 -5.45 14.20 14.56
N SER A 371 -4.86 13.27 15.31
CA SER A 371 -5.18 11.85 15.24
C SER A 371 -6.65 11.58 15.62
N THR A 372 -7.12 12.17 16.72
CA THR A 372 -8.52 12.11 17.15
C THR A 372 -9.45 12.76 16.13
N TRP A 373 -9.13 13.98 15.67
CA TRP A 373 -9.90 14.67 14.63
C TRP A 373 -10.01 13.84 13.35
N THR A 374 -8.91 13.22 12.91
CA THR A 374 -8.92 12.35 11.73
C THR A 374 -9.78 11.12 11.94
N THR A 375 -9.79 10.57 13.16
CA THR A 375 -10.63 9.43 13.54
C THR A 375 -12.10 9.76 13.39
N GLU A 376 -12.54 10.93 13.85
CA GLU A 376 -13.93 11.38 13.65
C GLU A 376 -14.24 11.56 12.17
N ARG A 377 -13.33 12.15 11.40
CA ARG A 377 -13.53 12.31 9.94
C ARG A 377 -13.66 10.96 9.22
N VAL A 378 -12.91 9.94 9.65
CA VAL A 378 -13.05 8.57 9.13
C VAL A 378 -14.41 7.96 9.51
N ARG A 379 -14.90 8.21 10.73
CA ARG A 379 -16.25 7.77 11.14
C ARG A 379 -17.35 8.44 10.32
N GLU A 380 -17.20 9.72 9.98
CA GLU A 380 -18.14 10.46 9.12
C GLU A 380 -18.24 9.89 7.69
N GLU A 381 -17.20 9.22 7.19
CA GLU A 381 -17.25 8.49 5.90
C GLU A 381 -18.03 7.17 6.00
N GLY A 382 -18.59 6.82 7.17
CA GLY A 382 -19.39 5.63 7.41
C GLY A 382 -18.60 4.41 7.91
N VAL A 383 -17.35 4.62 8.34
CA VAL A 383 -16.49 3.57 8.90
C VAL A 383 -16.79 3.37 10.39
N THR A 384 -16.97 2.12 10.81
CA THR A 384 -16.97 1.78 12.24
C THR A 384 -15.52 1.70 12.73
N VAL A 385 -15.05 2.70 13.48
CA VAL A 385 -13.68 2.70 14.02
C VAL A 385 -13.62 2.17 15.44
N LEU A 386 -12.81 1.12 15.63
CA LEU A 386 -12.49 0.48 16.91
C LEU A 386 -10.99 0.71 17.22
N ASN A 387 -10.67 1.96 17.58
CA ASN A 387 -9.38 2.39 18.12
C ASN A 387 -9.17 1.86 19.55
N GLU A 388 -7.94 1.96 20.06
CA GLU A 388 -7.54 1.40 21.37
C GLU A 388 -7.86 -0.09 21.53
N ASN A 389 -7.84 -0.82 20.43
CA ASN A 389 -8.26 -2.21 20.39
C ASN A 389 -7.29 -3.08 19.59
N GLN A 390 -7.27 -4.36 19.92
CA GLN A 390 -6.47 -5.35 19.21
C GLN A 390 -7.20 -6.70 19.21
N ILE A 391 -6.96 -7.46 18.15
CA ILE A 391 -7.50 -8.80 18.02
C ILE A 391 -6.66 -9.72 18.91
N VAL A 392 -7.33 -10.46 19.81
CA VAL A 392 -6.69 -11.47 20.67
C VAL A 392 -6.91 -12.88 20.15
N GLN A 393 -7.98 -13.11 19.38
CA GLN A 393 -8.24 -14.39 18.73
C GLN A 393 -9.03 -14.21 17.42
N ALA A 394 -8.70 -14.99 16.40
CA ALA A 394 -9.42 -15.07 15.14
C ALA A 394 -9.82 -16.52 14.84
N GLU A 395 -11.11 -16.76 14.60
CA GLU A 395 -11.67 -18.08 14.37
C GLU A 395 -12.77 -18.03 13.30
N LEU A 396 -13.04 -19.14 12.64
CA LEU A 396 -14.14 -19.21 11.66
C LEU A 396 -15.45 -19.53 12.41
N SER A 397 -16.48 -18.73 12.16
CA SER A 397 -17.84 -18.97 12.66
C SER A 397 -18.80 -18.98 11.46
N GLY A 398 -19.18 -20.19 11.03
CA GLY A 398 -19.94 -20.38 9.80
C GLY A 398 -19.16 -19.89 8.58
N LYS A 399 -19.68 -18.85 7.90
CA LYS A 399 -19.01 -18.22 6.72
C LYS A 399 -18.21 -16.97 7.07
N GLN A 400 -18.16 -16.56 8.33
CA GLN A 400 -17.54 -15.32 8.77
C GLN A 400 -16.32 -15.59 9.64
N VAL A 401 -15.39 -14.65 9.67
CA VAL A 401 -14.31 -14.59 10.66
C VAL A 401 -14.86 -13.91 11.90
N LYS A 402 -14.82 -14.63 13.02
CA LYS A 402 -15.11 -14.10 14.36
C LYS A 402 -13.79 -13.60 14.96
N LEU A 403 -13.74 -12.30 15.23
CA LEU A 403 -12.61 -11.60 15.84
C LEU A 403 -12.98 -11.29 17.29
N ASN A 404 -12.26 -11.89 18.24
CA ASN A 404 -12.37 -11.53 19.65
C ASN A 404 -11.36 -10.41 19.94
N LEU A 405 -11.84 -9.34 20.57
CA LEU A 405 -11.10 -8.12 20.84
C LEU A 405 -10.64 -8.06 22.30
N ILE A 406 -9.61 -7.28 22.59
CA ILE A 406 -9.03 -7.19 23.95
C ILE A 406 -10.00 -6.61 24.98
N ASP A 407 -10.94 -5.76 24.55
CA ASP A 407 -12.00 -5.20 25.38
C ASP A 407 -13.20 -6.16 25.58
N GLY A 408 -13.08 -7.40 25.10
CA GLY A 408 -14.12 -8.42 25.18
C GLY A 408 -15.20 -8.32 24.09
N LYS A 409 -15.16 -7.31 23.22
CA LYS A 409 -16.08 -7.25 22.07
C LYS A 409 -15.79 -8.39 21.08
N ILE A 410 -16.83 -8.79 20.36
CA ILE A 410 -16.74 -9.81 19.31
C ILE A 410 -17.25 -9.19 18.01
N VAL A 411 -16.46 -9.28 16.96
CA VAL A 411 -16.79 -8.75 15.63
C VAL A 411 -16.85 -9.90 14.63
N PHE A 412 -17.93 -9.97 13.85
CA PHE A 412 -18.08 -10.96 12.78
C PHE A 412 -17.94 -10.27 11.42
N VAL A 413 -16.96 -10.70 10.63
CA VAL A 413 -16.69 -10.14 9.30
C VAL A 413 -16.59 -11.19 8.21
N ASP A 414 -16.98 -10.85 6.98
CA ASP A 414 -16.84 -11.77 5.86
C ASP A 414 -15.37 -11.90 5.40
N HIS A 415 -14.61 -10.82 5.56
CA HIS A 415 -13.20 -10.72 5.14
C HIS A 415 -12.39 -9.75 6.02
N VAL A 416 -11.08 -9.97 6.11
CA VAL A 416 -10.13 -9.13 6.84
C VAL A 416 -9.01 -8.64 5.92
N ILE A 417 -8.70 -7.35 6.00
CA ILE A 417 -7.56 -6.71 5.35
C ILE A 417 -6.53 -6.35 6.42
N VAL A 418 -5.29 -6.77 6.24
CA VAL A 418 -4.17 -6.40 7.12
C VAL A 418 -3.38 -5.26 6.47
N ALA A 419 -3.39 -4.10 7.12
CA ALA A 419 -2.70 -2.88 6.75
C ALA A 419 -1.79 -2.38 7.90
N ALA A 420 -0.99 -3.29 8.47
CA ALA A 420 -0.18 -3.06 9.67
C ALA A 420 1.28 -2.61 9.39
N GLY A 421 1.50 -2.00 8.21
CA GLY A 421 2.84 -1.60 7.73
C GLY A 421 3.53 -2.66 6.86
N SER A 422 4.79 -2.42 6.53
CA SER A 422 5.57 -3.28 5.63
C SER A 422 7.01 -3.48 6.12
N GLU A 423 7.72 -4.43 5.51
CA GLU A 423 9.13 -4.72 5.75
C GLU A 423 9.91 -4.65 4.45
N PRO A 424 11.14 -4.10 4.44
CA PRO A 424 11.93 -4.02 3.22
C PRO A 424 12.23 -5.42 2.68
N ASN A 425 12.03 -5.60 1.37
CA ASN A 425 12.20 -6.89 0.72
C ASN A 425 13.70 -7.22 0.53
N THR A 426 14.27 -7.87 1.55
CA THR A 426 15.69 -8.22 1.66
C THR A 426 15.93 -9.73 1.54
N HIS A 427 14.98 -10.47 0.96
CA HIS A 427 14.95 -11.94 1.00
C HIS A 427 16.21 -12.63 0.45
N PHE A 428 16.88 -12.05 -0.56
CA PHE A 428 18.11 -12.60 -1.11
C PHE A 428 19.39 -12.00 -0.53
N ALA A 429 19.31 -11.01 0.38
CA ALA A 429 20.47 -10.28 0.88
C ALA A 429 21.54 -11.17 1.51
N LYS A 430 21.10 -12.14 2.32
CA LYS A 430 21.97 -13.10 3.00
C LYS A 430 22.71 -13.98 1.99
N ASN A 431 22.00 -14.51 0.99
CA ASN A 431 22.60 -15.36 -0.05
C ASN A 431 23.57 -14.55 -0.92
N SER A 432 23.29 -13.27 -1.13
CA SER A 432 24.13 -12.34 -1.89
C SER A 432 25.28 -11.69 -1.11
N ASN A 433 25.46 -12.01 0.17
CA ASN A 433 26.44 -11.36 1.05
C ASN A 433 26.35 -9.81 1.04
N LEU A 434 25.12 -9.29 1.02
CA LEU A 434 24.82 -7.85 1.08
C LEU A 434 24.37 -7.47 2.49
N GLU A 435 24.84 -6.31 2.94
CA GLU A 435 24.56 -5.82 4.29
C GLU A 435 23.14 -5.26 4.40
N VAL A 436 22.43 -5.69 5.44
CA VAL A 436 21.10 -5.20 5.80
C VAL A 436 21.17 -4.57 7.18
N HIS A 437 20.54 -3.41 7.34
CA HIS A 437 20.53 -2.75 8.64
C HIS A 437 19.76 -3.59 9.68
N PRO A 438 20.34 -3.91 10.86
CA PRO A 438 19.75 -4.87 11.79
C PRO A 438 18.42 -4.39 12.39
N GLU A 439 18.29 -3.09 12.66
CA GLU A 439 17.09 -2.53 13.30
C GLU A 439 16.07 -1.96 12.29
N MET A 440 16.50 -1.01 11.46
CA MET A 440 15.63 -0.35 10.47
C MET A 440 15.32 -1.20 9.22
N GLY A 441 16.06 -2.30 9.03
CA GLY A 441 16.00 -3.10 7.80
C GLY A 441 16.52 -2.36 6.56
N GLY A 442 16.45 -3.05 5.42
CA GLY A 442 16.85 -2.53 4.11
C GLY A 442 18.35 -2.65 3.85
N TYR A 443 18.72 -2.67 2.57
CA TYR A 443 20.12 -2.78 2.16
C TYR A 443 20.85 -1.48 2.47
N ILE A 444 22.00 -1.58 3.13
CA ILE A 444 22.84 -0.42 3.46
C ILE A 444 23.54 0.06 2.19
N VAL A 445 23.41 1.35 1.89
CA VAL A 445 24.08 1.98 0.74
C VAL A 445 24.93 3.18 1.13
N ASN A 446 25.94 3.52 0.34
CA ASN A 446 26.68 4.77 0.49
C ASN A 446 25.86 5.98 -0.01
N THR A 447 26.48 7.17 -0.03
CA THR A 447 25.84 8.41 -0.48
C THR A 447 25.45 8.40 -1.96
N GLU A 448 26.09 7.58 -2.79
CA GLU A 448 25.76 7.41 -4.21
C GLU A 448 24.74 6.29 -4.47
N LEU A 449 24.12 5.77 -3.40
CA LEU A 449 23.19 4.64 -3.42
C LEU A 449 23.80 3.29 -3.84
N GLN A 450 25.12 3.13 -3.68
CA GLN A 450 25.81 1.87 -3.96
C GLN A 450 25.84 0.98 -2.72
N ALA A 451 25.50 -0.31 -2.89
CA ALA A 451 25.84 -1.37 -1.96
C ALA A 451 27.22 -1.99 -2.30
N ARG A 452 27.59 -2.01 -3.59
CA ARG A 452 28.90 -2.40 -4.12
C ARG A 452 29.20 -1.55 -5.37
N SER A 453 30.40 -1.66 -5.95
CA SER A 453 30.86 -0.80 -7.06
C SER A 453 29.92 -0.77 -8.27
N ASN A 454 29.24 -1.87 -8.59
CA ASN A 454 28.26 -1.98 -9.66
C ASN A 454 26.87 -2.45 -9.18
N VAL A 455 26.60 -2.42 -7.87
CA VAL A 455 25.33 -2.80 -7.25
C VAL A 455 24.73 -1.59 -6.55
N TYR A 456 23.59 -1.12 -7.03
CA TYR A 456 22.85 0.03 -6.51
C TYR A 456 21.57 -0.43 -5.81
N VAL A 457 21.01 0.40 -4.92
CA VAL A 457 19.73 0.13 -4.26
C VAL A 457 18.89 1.41 -4.22
N ALA A 458 17.59 1.31 -4.52
CA ALA A 458 16.68 2.45 -4.50
C ALA A 458 15.26 2.08 -4.03
N GLY A 459 14.48 3.10 -3.65
CA GLY A 459 13.11 2.96 -3.14
C GLY A 459 13.03 2.37 -1.73
N ASP A 460 11.88 1.79 -1.39
CA ASP A 460 11.52 1.36 -0.01
C ASP A 460 12.53 0.42 0.68
N VAL A 461 13.37 -0.24 -0.12
CA VAL A 461 14.35 -1.26 0.33
C VAL A 461 15.72 -0.65 0.65
N ALA A 462 15.97 0.60 0.25
CA ALA A 462 17.24 1.27 0.46
C ALA A 462 17.31 1.86 1.88
N ASN A 463 18.30 1.44 2.66
CA ASN A 463 18.69 2.11 3.88
C ASN A 463 19.82 3.10 3.55
N PHE A 464 19.44 4.37 3.34
CA PHE A 464 20.35 5.43 2.88
C PHE A 464 20.77 6.34 4.03
N TYR A 465 21.76 7.20 3.78
CA TYR A 465 22.21 8.20 4.74
C TYR A 465 21.59 9.57 4.40
N ASP A 466 20.60 9.98 5.17
CA ASP A 466 20.04 11.33 5.14
C ASP A 466 21.03 12.29 5.80
N GLN A 467 21.40 13.37 5.11
CA GLN A 467 22.41 14.31 5.61
C GLN A 467 22.02 14.97 6.93
N ARG A 468 20.73 15.09 7.22
CA ARG A 468 20.20 15.71 8.44
C ARG A 468 19.84 14.69 9.51
N LEU A 469 19.26 13.58 9.08
CA LEU A 469 18.63 12.60 10.00
C LEU A 469 19.46 11.33 10.18
N GLY A 470 20.60 11.20 9.49
CA GLY A 470 21.46 10.03 9.54
C GLY A 470 20.89 8.84 8.75
N ARG A 471 21.23 7.63 9.17
CA ARG A 471 20.71 6.41 8.53
C ARG A 471 19.19 6.35 8.65
N ARG A 472 18.50 6.14 7.54
CA ARG A 472 17.04 5.95 7.52
C ARG A 472 16.60 5.12 6.31
N ARG A 473 15.34 4.73 6.38
CA ARG A 473 14.57 4.11 5.30
C ARG A 473 13.20 4.79 5.26
N VAL A 474 12.61 4.95 4.07
CA VAL A 474 11.27 5.54 3.90
C VAL A 474 10.47 4.79 2.85
N GLU A 475 9.14 4.83 2.96
CA GLU A 475 8.19 4.17 2.06
C GLU A 475 7.41 5.22 1.26
N HIS A 476 8.14 6.09 0.57
CA HIS A 476 7.59 7.25 -0.13
C HIS A 476 7.72 7.07 -1.64
N HIS A 477 6.66 7.38 -2.39
CA HIS A 477 6.72 7.40 -3.85
C HIS A 477 7.74 8.41 -4.36
N ASP A 478 7.81 9.61 -3.78
CA ASP A 478 8.82 10.63 -4.09
C ASP A 478 10.25 10.10 -3.87
N HIS A 479 10.51 9.38 -2.77
CA HIS A 479 11.80 8.73 -2.54
C HIS A 479 12.11 7.73 -3.66
N ALA A 480 11.18 6.84 -3.99
CA ALA A 480 11.38 5.84 -5.03
C ALA A 480 11.68 6.48 -6.40
N VAL A 481 10.97 7.54 -6.78
CA VAL A 481 11.24 8.29 -8.01
C VAL A 481 12.64 8.92 -7.99
N VAL A 482 12.98 9.67 -6.95
CA VAL A 482 14.23 10.45 -6.92
C VAL A 482 15.45 9.56 -6.69
N SER A 483 15.37 8.57 -5.81
CA SER A 483 16.46 7.60 -5.58
C SER A 483 16.65 6.67 -6.79
N GLY A 484 15.56 6.22 -7.43
CA GLY A 484 15.62 5.44 -8.66
C GLY A 484 16.31 6.23 -9.78
N ARG A 485 15.89 7.47 -10.02
CA ARG A 485 16.52 8.37 -10.99
C ARG A 485 18.01 8.55 -10.69
N LEU A 486 18.37 8.87 -9.44
CA LEU A 486 19.78 9.05 -9.06
C LEU A 486 20.60 7.78 -9.25
N ALA A 487 20.07 6.61 -8.86
CA ALA A 487 20.75 5.34 -9.07
C ALA A 487 21.00 5.10 -10.56
N GLY A 488 20.01 5.36 -11.43
CA GLY A 488 20.18 5.29 -12.88
C GLY A 488 21.25 6.25 -13.42
N GLU A 489 21.28 7.50 -12.95
CA GLU A 489 22.33 8.48 -13.26
C GLU A 489 23.73 8.01 -12.83
N ASN A 490 23.83 7.40 -11.65
CA ASN A 490 25.10 6.88 -11.15
C ASN A 490 25.52 5.60 -11.88
N MET A 491 24.56 4.78 -12.32
CA MET A 491 24.78 3.62 -13.16
C MET A 491 25.34 4.00 -14.54
N VAL A 492 25.10 5.20 -15.06
CA VAL A 492 25.79 5.70 -16.28
C VAL A 492 27.04 6.53 -15.98
N GLY A 493 27.44 6.65 -14.70
CA GLY A 493 28.74 7.20 -14.28
C GLY A 493 28.73 8.62 -13.74
N LEU A 494 27.57 9.22 -13.43
CA LEU A 494 27.52 10.62 -12.96
C LEU A 494 28.00 10.82 -11.51
N LYS A 495 28.04 9.76 -10.68
CA LYS A 495 28.59 9.77 -9.30
C LYS A 495 28.07 10.91 -8.41
N LYS A 496 26.76 11.12 -8.42
CA LYS A 496 26.07 12.15 -7.64
C LYS A 496 25.61 11.60 -6.27
N PRO A 497 25.72 12.39 -5.18
CA PRO A 497 25.20 11.99 -3.88
C PRO A 497 23.67 12.16 -3.77
N TYR A 498 23.03 11.34 -2.94
CA TYR A 498 21.62 11.47 -2.57
C TYR A 498 21.46 12.50 -1.45
N THR A 499 21.01 13.71 -1.82
CA THR A 499 20.78 14.84 -0.91
C THR A 499 19.30 15.21 -0.79
N HIS A 500 18.42 14.45 -1.44
CA HIS A 500 17.00 14.75 -1.51
C HIS A 500 16.28 14.46 -0.20
N GLN A 501 15.52 15.42 0.30
CA GLN A 501 14.59 15.21 1.41
C GLN A 501 13.24 14.78 0.87
N SER A 502 12.96 13.48 1.05
CA SER A 502 11.75 12.88 0.52
C SER A 502 10.50 13.36 1.26
N MET A 503 9.48 13.71 0.50
CA MET A 503 8.14 13.97 1.01
C MET A 503 7.23 12.74 0.89
N PHE A 504 6.15 12.74 1.66
CA PHE A 504 5.03 11.79 1.59
C PHE A 504 3.71 12.55 1.50
N TRP A 505 2.69 11.93 0.92
CA TRP A 505 1.32 12.45 0.95
C TRP A 505 0.29 11.34 1.13
N SER A 506 -0.89 11.72 1.64
CA SER A 506 -2.05 10.84 1.77
C SER A 506 -3.33 11.63 1.61
N ASP A 507 -4.28 11.06 0.86
CA ASP A 507 -5.60 11.63 0.63
C ASP A 507 -6.64 10.67 1.20
N LEU A 508 -7.41 11.14 2.19
CA LEU A 508 -8.57 10.43 2.72
C LEU A 508 -9.82 10.92 1.99
N GLY A 509 -9.94 10.50 0.72
CA GLY A 509 -10.92 11.06 -0.21
C GLY A 509 -10.54 12.46 -0.72
N PRO A 510 -11.46 13.16 -1.40
CA PRO A 510 -11.13 14.40 -2.12
C PRO A 510 -10.94 15.63 -1.22
N ASN A 511 -11.35 15.58 0.05
CA ASN A 511 -11.47 16.76 0.92
C ASN A 511 -10.46 16.76 2.09
N LEU A 512 -9.65 15.72 2.24
CA LEU A 512 -8.70 15.61 3.33
C LEU A 512 -7.36 15.11 2.81
N GLY A 513 -6.37 15.99 2.81
CA GLY A 513 -5.01 15.71 2.38
C GLY A 513 -3.98 15.99 3.48
N TYR A 514 -2.94 15.17 3.48
CA TYR A 514 -1.75 15.34 4.30
C TYR A 514 -0.52 15.33 3.40
N GLU A 515 0.43 16.23 3.67
CA GLU A 515 1.79 16.12 3.15
C GLU A 515 2.78 16.12 4.33
N ALA A 516 3.87 15.37 4.24
CA ALA A 516 4.85 15.30 5.32
C ALA A 516 6.27 15.21 4.80
N ILE A 517 7.22 15.71 5.59
CA ILE A 517 8.65 15.67 5.29
C ILE A 517 9.49 15.63 6.57
N GLY A 518 10.66 15.01 6.49
CA GLY A 518 11.59 14.90 7.61
C GLY A 518 11.29 13.71 8.52
N LEU A 519 11.48 13.90 9.83
CA LEU A 519 11.14 12.96 10.89
C LEU A 519 9.82 13.37 11.54
N VAL A 520 8.74 12.67 11.18
CA VAL A 520 7.39 12.88 11.68
C VAL A 520 6.99 11.73 12.60
N ASP A 521 7.18 11.94 13.89
CA ASP A 521 6.97 10.94 14.95
C ASP A 521 6.20 11.60 16.08
N ALA A 522 5.03 11.06 16.42
CA ALA A 522 4.16 11.61 17.44
C ALA A 522 4.77 11.60 18.86
N GLY A 523 5.86 10.84 19.07
CA GLY A 523 6.63 10.85 20.31
C GLY A 523 7.60 12.03 20.45
N LEU A 524 7.74 12.88 19.42
CA LEU A 524 8.51 14.12 19.50
C LEU A 524 7.69 15.25 20.12
N GLU A 525 8.39 16.30 20.55
CA GLU A 525 7.75 17.58 20.82
C GLU A 525 7.16 18.13 19.52
N THR A 526 5.89 18.54 19.55
CA THR A 526 5.20 19.06 18.38
C THR A 526 4.54 20.40 18.67
N VAL A 527 4.61 21.30 17.69
CA VAL A 527 3.89 22.58 17.69
C VAL A 527 2.97 22.64 16.50
N GLY A 528 1.68 22.77 16.74
CA GLY A 528 0.64 22.85 15.72
C GLY A 528 0.13 24.28 15.57
N VAL A 529 0.02 24.76 14.34
CA VAL A 529 -0.65 26.04 14.03
C VAL A 529 -1.80 25.76 13.08
N PHE A 530 -3.00 26.22 13.43
CA PHE A 530 -4.24 25.87 12.73
C PHE A 530 -5.02 27.11 12.29
N ALA A 531 -5.78 26.93 11.21
CA ALA A 531 -6.71 27.93 10.71
C ALA A 531 -8.06 27.31 10.35
N LYS A 532 -9.11 28.10 10.53
CA LYS A 532 -10.46 27.82 10.00
C LYS A 532 -10.52 28.18 8.50
N ASP A 533 -11.59 27.76 7.83
CA ASP A 533 -11.82 28.13 6.42
C ASP A 533 -11.95 29.66 6.28
N ASN A 534 -11.22 30.24 5.31
CA ASN A 534 -11.25 31.67 4.97
C ASN A 534 -10.91 32.66 6.11
N GLU A 535 -10.37 32.19 7.23
CA GLU A 535 -9.90 33.04 8.35
C GLU A 535 -8.36 33.02 8.46
N ASN A 536 -7.81 34.10 9.03
CA ASN A 536 -6.42 34.15 9.48
C ASN A 536 -6.23 33.19 10.67
N ALA A 537 -5.06 32.55 10.79
CA ALA A 537 -4.82 31.55 11.83
C ALA A 537 -5.12 32.11 13.22
N THR A 538 -5.95 31.40 13.96
CA THR A 538 -6.57 31.90 15.19
C THR A 538 -5.91 31.36 16.46
N LYS A 539 -5.03 30.34 16.36
CA LYS A 539 -4.42 29.71 17.55
C LYS A 539 -3.12 28.95 17.22
N VAL A 540 -2.08 29.20 18.01
CA VAL A 540 -0.92 28.31 18.15
C VAL A 540 -1.23 27.33 19.26
N ILE A 541 -1.04 26.06 19.00
CA ILE A 541 -1.21 24.99 19.96
C ILE A 541 0.16 24.38 20.19
N GLU A 542 0.76 24.71 21.34
CA GLU A 542 2.02 24.12 21.78
C GLU A 542 1.73 22.85 22.56
N GLY A 543 2.27 21.72 22.11
CA GLY A 543 2.08 20.43 22.76
C GLY A 543 0.72 19.76 22.49
N ALA A 544 0.56 18.54 23.02
CA ALA A 544 -0.52 17.63 22.69
C ALA A 544 -1.89 17.95 23.35
N ALA A 545 -1.95 18.91 24.29
CA ALA A 545 -3.05 19.03 25.25
C ALA A 545 -4.09 20.14 24.98
N ASP A 546 -3.77 21.17 24.18
CA ASP A 546 -4.56 22.43 24.17
C ASP A 546 -5.51 22.62 22.97
N ALA A 547 -5.64 21.62 22.10
CA ALA A 547 -6.63 21.58 21.03
C ALA A 547 -7.91 20.88 21.50
N THR A 548 -8.90 21.64 21.96
CA THR A 548 -10.24 21.11 22.21
C THR A 548 -10.94 20.78 20.89
N ALA A 549 -11.64 19.64 20.82
CA ALA A 549 -12.42 19.21 19.66
C ALA A 549 -13.56 20.18 19.24
N GLU A 550 -13.77 21.26 19.99
CA GLU A 550 -14.73 22.32 19.71
C GLU A 550 -14.25 23.33 18.65
N ASP A 551 -12.94 23.37 18.34
CA ASP A 551 -12.39 24.31 17.37
C ASP A 551 -12.52 23.73 15.93
N ASP A 552 -13.39 24.33 15.09
CA ASP A 552 -13.65 23.94 13.69
C ASP A 552 -12.49 24.28 12.71
N TYR A 553 -11.27 23.84 13.04
CA TYR A 553 -10.12 23.99 12.16
C TYR A 553 -10.23 23.08 10.93
N LYS A 554 -9.74 23.57 9.79
CA LYS A 554 -9.81 22.83 8.50
C LYS A 554 -8.44 22.59 7.86
N ARG A 555 -7.41 23.32 8.31
CA ARG A 555 -6.03 23.24 7.80
C ARG A 555 -5.01 23.61 8.85
N GLY A 556 -3.78 23.12 8.70
CA GLY A 556 -2.72 23.37 9.67
C GLY A 556 -1.32 22.96 9.23
N VAL A 557 -0.33 23.51 9.92
CA VAL A 557 1.07 23.07 9.87
C VAL A 557 1.50 22.59 11.25
N ILE A 558 2.17 21.45 11.28
CA ILE A 558 2.69 20.83 12.49
C ILE A 558 4.19 20.71 12.34
N PHE A 559 4.92 21.29 13.29
CA PHE A 559 6.37 21.21 13.39
C PHE A 559 6.75 20.13 14.41
N TYR A 560 7.67 19.23 14.03
CA TYR A 560 8.26 18.22 14.91
C TYR A 560 9.64 18.70 15.32
N VAL A 561 9.88 18.75 16.63
CA VAL A 561 11.03 19.43 17.22
C VAL A 561 11.90 18.42 17.97
N ARG A 562 13.22 18.54 17.78
CA ARG A 562 14.24 17.83 18.55
C ARG A 562 15.43 18.77 18.75
N ASP A 563 15.92 18.87 19.98
CA ASP A 563 17.03 19.74 20.35
C ASP A 563 16.85 21.20 19.88
N LYS A 564 15.62 21.73 20.02
CA LYS A 564 15.20 23.07 19.57
C LYS A 564 15.35 23.31 18.05
N ARG A 565 15.34 22.24 17.25
CA ARG A 565 15.35 22.31 15.78
C ARG A 565 14.16 21.59 15.19
N ILE A 566 13.65 22.13 14.10
CA ILE A 566 12.60 21.49 13.31
C ILE A 566 13.23 20.32 12.53
N VAL A 567 12.84 19.10 12.89
CA VAL A 567 13.32 17.87 12.24
C VAL A 567 12.28 17.26 11.30
N GLY A 568 11.02 17.69 11.40
CA GLY A 568 9.94 17.27 10.52
C GLY A 568 8.84 18.31 10.44
N VAL A 569 8.09 18.28 9.35
CA VAL A 569 6.93 19.14 9.12
C VAL A 569 5.82 18.28 8.52
N LEU A 570 4.61 18.44 9.06
CA LEU A 570 3.39 17.89 8.50
C LEU A 570 2.43 19.02 8.13
N LEU A 571 1.88 18.93 6.94
CA LEU A 571 0.93 19.85 6.36
C LEU A 571 -0.41 19.13 6.27
N TRP A 572 -1.44 19.71 6.86
CA TRP A 572 -2.81 19.22 6.82
C TRP A 572 -3.65 20.20 6.02
N ASN A 573 -4.20 19.75 4.88
CA ASN A 573 -4.94 20.58 3.93
C ASN A 573 -4.19 21.87 3.51
N LEU A 574 -2.86 21.81 3.48
CA LEU A 574 -1.98 22.85 2.96
C LEU A 574 -1.12 22.23 1.86
N PHE A 575 -1.41 22.60 0.61
CA PHE A 575 -0.74 22.03 -0.56
C PHE A 575 0.26 23.02 -1.15
N ASN A 576 1.19 22.53 -1.96
CA ASN A 576 2.19 23.37 -2.63
C ASN A 576 3.11 24.14 -1.67
N ARG A 577 3.31 23.65 -0.43
CA ARG A 577 4.20 24.27 0.57
C ARG A 577 5.40 23.39 0.96
N ILE A 578 5.57 22.22 0.36
CA ILE A 578 6.69 21.30 0.69
C ILE A 578 8.07 21.89 0.47
N ASN A 579 8.26 22.77 -0.52
CA ASN A 579 9.55 23.45 -0.71
C ASN A 579 9.87 24.41 0.45
N ILE A 580 8.86 25.01 1.05
CA ILE A 580 9.01 25.84 2.26
C ILE A 580 9.37 24.94 3.43
N ALA A 581 8.68 23.81 3.60
CA ALA A 581 9.02 22.80 4.61
C ALA A 581 10.47 22.30 4.50
N ARG A 582 10.95 21.99 3.29
CA ARG A 582 12.37 21.64 3.03
C ARG A 582 13.31 22.74 3.49
N LYS A 583 12.99 23.99 3.18
CA LYS A 583 13.82 25.14 3.57
C LYS A 583 13.88 25.26 5.09
N VAL A 584 12.74 25.19 5.76
CA VAL A 584 12.61 25.30 7.23
C VAL A 584 13.38 24.20 7.97
N ILE A 585 13.38 22.95 7.47
CA ILE A 585 14.17 21.85 8.08
C ILE A 585 15.67 22.04 7.86
N ASN A 586 16.07 22.60 6.72
CA ASN A 586 17.48 22.78 6.38
C ASN A 586 18.09 24.04 7.01
N GLU A 587 17.30 25.06 7.25
CA GLU A 587 17.76 26.29 7.89
C GLU A 587 17.60 26.17 9.41
N ASN A 588 18.52 26.76 10.18
CA ASN A 588 18.31 26.92 11.63
C ASN A 588 17.36 28.10 11.82
N VAL A 589 16.08 27.91 11.48
CA VAL A 589 15.03 28.92 11.67
C VAL A 589 14.91 29.22 13.15
N ASP A 590 14.77 30.50 13.50
CA ASP A 590 14.50 30.89 14.87
C ASP A 590 13.09 30.41 15.27
N THR A 591 13.03 29.53 16.26
CA THR A 591 11.79 28.97 16.79
C THR A 591 11.34 29.69 18.06
N SER A 592 11.77 30.93 18.26
CA SER A 592 11.33 31.79 19.38
C SER A 592 9.86 32.22 19.27
N ASP A 593 9.34 32.34 18.04
CA ASP A 593 7.92 32.61 17.76
C ASP A 593 7.40 31.71 16.62
N TRP A 594 6.59 30.71 16.99
CA TRP A 594 6.02 29.76 16.06
C TRP A 594 4.98 30.37 15.10
N ASN A 595 4.38 31.51 15.43
CA ASN A 595 3.48 32.21 14.49
C ASN A 595 4.26 32.74 13.29
N GLU A 596 5.43 33.34 13.52
CA GLU A 596 6.27 33.87 12.43
C GLU A 596 6.75 32.75 11.50
N VAL A 597 7.11 31.59 12.05
CA VAL A 597 7.46 30.42 11.24
C VAL A 597 6.26 29.92 10.44
N ALA A 598 5.08 29.86 11.05
CA ALA A 598 3.86 29.42 10.40
C ALA A 598 3.39 30.38 9.29
N LYS A 599 3.68 31.69 9.38
CA LYS A 599 3.38 32.66 8.31
C LYS A 599 4.04 32.29 6.98
N LEU A 600 5.23 31.67 7.01
CA LEU A 600 5.89 31.18 5.80
C LEU A 600 5.04 30.18 5.01
N PHE A 601 4.14 29.46 5.68
CA PHE A 601 3.26 28.47 5.05
C PHE A 601 1.97 29.08 4.49
N HIS A 602 1.80 30.41 4.63
CA HIS A 602 0.61 31.16 4.19
C HIS A 602 -0.67 30.56 4.80
N ILE A 603 -0.60 30.16 6.08
CA ILE A 603 -1.75 29.65 6.83
C ILE A 603 -2.76 30.77 7.18
N TYR A 604 -2.36 32.03 7.03
CA TYR A 604 -3.16 33.22 7.31
C TYR A 604 -3.77 33.75 6.00
N GLY A 605 -5.10 33.72 5.89
CA GLY A 605 -5.86 34.56 4.97
C GLY A 605 -5.87 34.10 3.52
N ALA A 606 -7.04 34.20 2.89
CA ALA A 606 -7.19 34.02 1.46
C ALA A 606 -6.63 35.25 0.74
N GLU A 607 -5.33 35.26 0.42
CA GLU A 607 -4.84 36.08 -0.68
C GLU A 607 -4.65 35.20 -1.92
N ASP A 608 -5.67 35.23 -2.77
CA ASP A 608 -5.68 34.96 -4.20
C ASP A 608 -4.83 33.78 -4.73
N GLU A 609 -5.30 32.54 -4.52
CA GLU A 609 -4.85 31.38 -5.31
C GLU A 609 -5.37 31.38 -6.77
N THR A 610 -5.87 32.51 -7.29
CA THR A 610 -6.40 32.63 -8.66
C THR A 610 -5.44 33.28 -9.67
N LYS A 611 -4.20 33.63 -9.31
CA LYS A 611 -3.30 34.37 -10.24
C LYS A 611 -2.13 33.62 -10.87
N ASP A 612 -1.78 32.40 -10.45
CA ASP A 612 -0.61 31.69 -11.00
C ASP A 612 -0.94 30.53 -11.97
N THR A 613 -2.17 30.48 -12.48
CA THR A 613 -2.48 29.73 -13.71
C THR A 613 -2.66 30.69 -14.89
N GLN A 614 -1.54 31.18 -15.43
CA GLN A 614 -1.41 31.65 -16.81
C GLN A 614 -0.10 31.16 -17.43
#